data_AF-A0A6C1KJX8-F1
#
_entry.id   AF-A0A6C1KJX8-F1
#
_cell.length_a   1.000
_cell.length_b   1.000
_cell.length_c   1.000
_cell.angle_alpha   90.00
_cell.angle_beta   90.00
_cell.angle_gamma   90.00
#
_symmetry.space_group_name_H-M   'P 1'
#
loop_
_entity.id
_entity.type
_entity.pdbx_description
1 polymer ?
#
loop_
_entity_poly.entity_id
_entity_poly.type
_entity_poly.pdbx_seq_one_letter_code
_entity_poly.pdbx_strand_id
1 'polypeptide(L)'
;MREAVGRAYPWPATLTDALAEVKAWDSLAADRGLFCRPGEWTHYAEVRCRVVLLEDELETGRPAASWDDMQARFDWKRYAHERTWRDPQKRDEPFLERLEADFAFLRANAHPVHSGHPHMQPASRRTTADKRADVLSMLDTQPELSDREIARRTGVSPQTVGNHRRAPKPAA
;
A
#
# COMPACT_ATOMS: atom_id res chain seq x y z
N MET A 1 21.39 16.47 3.99
CA MET A 1 20.42 17.46 4.51
C MET A 1 19.39 16.81 5.43
N ARG A 2 18.59 15.85 4.93
CA ARG A 2 17.56 15.11 5.70
C ARG A 2 18.08 14.42 6.97
N GLU A 3 19.21 13.72 6.90
CA GLU A 3 19.85 13.11 8.09
C GLU A 3 20.30 14.13 9.15
N ALA A 4 20.69 15.33 8.74
CA ALA A 4 21.09 16.38 9.68
C ALA A 4 19.87 16.95 10.42
N VAL A 5 18.76 17.18 9.69
CA VAL A 5 17.48 17.64 10.28
C VAL A 5 16.88 16.58 11.18
N GLY A 6 16.89 15.30 10.76
CA GLY A 6 16.34 14.18 11.53
C GLY A 6 17.07 13.88 12.83
N ARG A 7 18.34 14.30 12.97
CA ARG A 7 19.08 14.22 14.25
C ARG A 7 18.69 15.30 15.25
N ALA A 8 18.26 16.46 14.76
CA ALA A 8 17.85 17.58 15.62
C ALA A 8 16.41 17.43 16.12
N TYR A 9 15.52 16.93 15.25
CA TYR A 9 14.12 16.69 15.56
C TYR A 9 13.67 15.36 14.95
N PRO A 10 12.95 14.50 15.71
CA PRO A 10 12.45 13.23 15.19
C PRO A 10 11.74 13.40 13.85
N TRP A 11 12.05 12.50 12.92
CA TRP A 11 11.36 12.48 11.63
C TRP A 11 9.97 11.85 11.78
N PRO A 12 8.92 12.38 11.12
CA PRO A 12 7.58 11.81 11.22
C PRO A 12 7.52 10.35 10.78
N ALA A 13 6.95 9.51 11.63
CA ALA A 13 6.85 8.06 11.41
C ALA A 13 5.82 7.71 10.33
N THR A 14 4.73 8.48 10.23
CA THR A 14 3.65 8.28 9.23
C THR A 14 3.53 9.46 8.27
N LEU A 15 2.99 9.24 7.07
CA LEU A 15 2.76 10.35 6.13
C LEU A 15 1.68 11.30 6.67
N THR A 16 0.75 10.78 7.47
CA THR A 16 -0.23 11.58 8.21
C THR A 16 0.45 12.58 9.14
N ASP A 17 1.45 12.14 9.92
CA ASP A 17 2.21 13.02 10.81
C ASP A 17 3.01 14.07 10.03
N ALA A 18 3.58 13.69 8.89
CA ALA A 18 4.28 14.63 8.01
C ALA A 18 3.33 15.72 7.48
N LEU A 19 2.13 15.33 7.03
CA LEU A 19 1.11 16.26 6.56
C LEU A 19 0.62 17.19 7.69
N ALA A 20 0.39 16.64 8.88
CA ALA A 20 -0.02 17.41 10.05
C ALA A 20 1.04 18.46 10.41
N GLU A 21 2.31 18.10 10.33
CA GLU A 21 3.40 19.01 10.63
C GLU A 21 3.51 20.15 9.59
N VAL A 22 3.38 19.85 8.29
CA VAL A 22 3.35 20.89 7.24
C VAL A 22 2.21 21.89 7.50
N LYS A 23 1.00 21.39 7.77
CA LYS A 23 -0.16 22.24 8.08
C LYS A 23 0.06 23.11 9.33
N ALA A 24 0.73 22.57 10.35
CA ALA A 24 1.05 23.32 11.56
C ALA A 24 2.02 24.49 11.27
N TRP A 25 3.03 24.24 10.43
CA TRP A 25 3.95 25.29 10.00
C TRP A 25 3.26 26.36 9.15
N ASP A 26 2.39 25.96 8.21
CA ASP A 26 1.62 26.89 7.38
C ASP A 26 0.65 27.73 8.22
N SER A 27 -0.03 27.13 9.22
CA SER A 27 -0.88 27.87 10.16
C SER A 27 -0.08 28.87 10.97
N LEU A 28 1.08 28.47 11.51
CA LEU A 28 1.94 29.37 12.28
C LEU A 28 2.49 30.52 11.42
N ALA A 29 2.78 30.23 10.14
CA ALA A 29 3.20 31.24 9.18
C ALA A 29 2.09 32.25 8.88
N ALA A 30 0.86 31.77 8.68
CA ALA A 30 -0.31 32.62 8.50
C ALA A 30 -0.56 33.52 9.71
N ASP A 31 -0.57 32.94 10.93
CA ASP A 31 -0.80 33.67 12.18
C ASP A 31 0.24 34.77 12.40
N ARG A 32 1.52 34.47 12.17
CA ARG A 32 2.60 35.45 12.30
C ARG A 32 2.56 36.49 11.20
N GLY A 33 2.19 36.08 9.99
CA GLY A 33 2.02 36.96 8.84
C GLY A 33 0.96 38.05 9.05
N LEU A 34 -0.04 37.85 9.92
CA LEU A 34 -1.04 38.87 10.26
C LEU A 34 -0.43 40.13 10.89
N PHE A 35 0.73 40.02 11.54
CA PHE A 35 1.39 41.10 12.25
C PHE A 35 2.57 41.72 11.47
N CYS A 36 2.87 41.22 10.28
CA CYS A 36 4.03 41.62 9.49
C CYS A 36 3.60 42.01 8.07
N ARG A 37 4.30 42.94 7.42
CA ARG A 37 4.03 43.20 6.00
C ARG A 37 4.49 42.02 5.14
N PRO A 38 3.93 41.85 3.93
CA PRO A 38 4.36 40.80 3.02
C PRO A 38 5.88 40.83 2.82
N GLY A 39 6.54 39.72 3.11
CA GLY A 39 8.00 39.56 2.96
C GLY A 39 8.84 39.99 4.17
N GLU A 40 8.26 40.61 5.21
CA GLU A 40 9.01 41.00 6.42
C GLU A 40 9.28 39.81 7.35
N TRP A 41 8.42 38.79 7.28
CA TRP A 41 8.54 37.62 8.12
C TRP A 41 8.75 36.37 7.28
N THR A 42 9.76 35.59 7.65
CA THR A 42 10.02 34.26 7.11
C THR A 42 10.54 33.36 8.21
N HIS A 43 10.30 32.06 8.07
CA HIS A 43 10.89 31.06 8.95
C HIS A 43 12.42 31.07 8.83
N TYR A 44 13.10 30.72 9.92
CA TYR A 44 14.53 30.43 9.90
C TYR A 44 14.85 29.31 8.89
N ALA A 45 16.08 29.30 8.39
CA ALA A 45 16.49 28.44 7.29
C ALA A 45 16.30 26.94 7.58
N GLU A 46 16.55 26.52 8.82
CA GLU A 46 16.38 25.15 9.29
C GLU A 46 14.91 24.71 9.28
N VAL A 47 13.98 25.60 9.67
CA VAL A 47 12.54 25.32 9.63
C VAL A 47 12.07 25.25 8.19
N ARG A 48 12.49 26.19 7.34
CA ARG A 48 12.19 26.14 5.89
C ARG A 48 12.70 24.85 5.25
N CYS A 49 13.92 24.44 5.57
CA CYS A 49 14.50 23.19 5.09
C CYS A 49 13.65 21.99 5.53
N ARG A 50 13.19 21.97 6.79
CA ARG A 50 12.36 20.89 7.30
C ARG A 50 11.02 20.82 6.56
N VAL A 51 10.33 21.95 6.39
CA VAL A 51 9.07 22.01 5.64
C VAL A 51 9.26 21.47 4.23
N VAL A 52 10.28 21.94 3.49
CA VAL A 52 10.57 21.43 2.13
C VAL A 52 10.80 19.93 2.11
N LEU A 53 11.53 19.38 3.07
CA LEU A 53 11.78 17.94 3.15
C LEU A 53 10.53 17.12 3.52
N LEU A 54 9.59 17.71 4.27
CA LEU A 54 8.30 17.07 4.57
C LEU A 54 7.37 17.08 3.36
N GLU A 55 7.34 18.18 2.61
CA GLU A 55 6.61 18.25 1.34
C GLU A 55 7.14 17.24 0.31
N ASP A 56 8.47 17.13 0.20
CA ASP A 56 9.14 16.11 -0.62
C ASP A 56 8.77 14.69 -0.18
N GLU A 57 8.68 14.44 1.13
CA GLU A 57 8.28 13.15 1.67
C GLU A 57 6.85 12.76 1.28
N LEU A 58 5.91 13.71 1.33
CA LEU A 58 4.52 13.51 0.93
C LEU A 58 4.38 13.29 -0.58
N GLU A 59 5.22 13.96 -1.37
CA GLU A 59 5.17 13.94 -2.83
C GLU A 59 5.85 12.69 -3.41
N THR A 60 7.15 12.54 -3.16
CA THR A 60 8.00 11.52 -3.82
C THR A 60 8.82 10.66 -2.87
N GLY A 61 8.71 10.88 -1.56
CA GLY A 61 9.47 10.14 -0.55
C GLY A 61 9.08 8.67 -0.43
N ARG A 62 9.06 8.17 0.81
CA ARG A 62 8.83 6.74 1.06
C ARG A 62 7.52 6.22 0.46
N PRO A 63 7.47 4.95 0.01
CA PRO A 63 6.22 4.30 -0.40
C PRO A 63 5.18 4.32 0.71
N ALA A 64 3.89 4.38 0.35
CA ALA A 64 2.81 4.23 1.31
C ALA A 64 2.85 2.81 1.91
N ALA A 65 2.90 2.71 3.24
CA ALA A 65 2.94 1.43 3.95
C ALA A 65 1.55 1.02 4.50
N SER A 66 0.58 1.94 4.42
CA SER A 66 -0.76 1.77 4.98
C SER A 66 -1.82 2.50 4.14
N TRP A 67 -3.09 2.15 4.37
CA TRP A 67 -4.22 2.91 3.82
C TRP A 67 -4.23 4.36 4.30
N ASP A 68 -3.74 4.63 5.52
CA ASP A 68 -3.63 5.98 6.06
C ASP A 68 -2.55 6.80 5.34
N ASP A 69 -1.41 6.19 5.01
CA ASP A 69 -0.39 6.86 4.21
C ASP A 69 -0.90 7.25 2.82
N MET A 70 -1.71 6.38 2.20
CA MET A 70 -2.32 6.67 0.90
C MET A 70 -3.36 7.81 1.03
N GLN A 71 -4.16 7.81 2.09
CA GLN A 71 -5.10 8.91 2.37
C GLN A 71 -4.35 10.23 2.60
N ALA A 72 -3.25 10.21 3.36
CA ALA A 72 -2.42 11.40 3.61
C ALA A 72 -1.86 11.99 2.30
N ARG A 73 -1.55 11.17 1.30
CA ARG A 73 -1.14 11.65 -0.03
C ARG A 73 -2.28 12.33 -0.80
N PHE A 74 -3.50 11.79 -0.76
CA PHE A 74 -4.66 12.46 -1.34
C PHE A 74 -4.94 13.80 -0.66
N ASP A 75 -4.92 13.80 0.68
CA ASP A 75 -5.13 15.01 1.47
C ASP A 75 -4.02 16.04 1.23
N TRP A 76 -2.77 15.61 1.05
CA TRP A 76 -1.67 16.46 0.63
C TRP A 76 -1.94 17.09 -0.74
N LYS A 77 -2.36 16.30 -1.74
CA LYS A 77 -2.67 16.84 -3.08
C LYS A 77 -3.79 17.87 -3.06
N ARG A 78 -4.84 17.62 -2.28
CA ARG A 78 -5.92 18.59 -2.08
C ARG A 78 -5.39 19.85 -1.40
N TYR A 79 -4.67 19.70 -0.29
CA TYR A 79 -4.15 20.82 0.48
C TYR A 79 -3.14 21.67 -0.31
N ALA A 80 -2.22 21.05 -1.05
CA ALA A 80 -1.24 21.72 -1.89
C ALA A 80 -1.90 22.55 -3.01
N HIS A 81 -3.04 22.10 -3.52
CA HIS A 81 -3.84 22.88 -4.47
C HIS A 81 -4.51 24.08 -3.77
N GLU A 82 -5.21 23.83 -2.66
CA GLU A 82 -5.93 24.86 -1.90
C GLU A 82 -5.02 25.99 -1.41
N ARG A 83 -3.79 25.66 -0.97
CA ARG A 83 -2.81 26.64 -0.47
C ARG A 83 -2.18 27.54 -1.53
N THR A 84 -2.31 27.20 -2.81
CA THR A 84 -1.72 27.98 -3.91
C THR A 84 -2.44 29.32 -4.09
N TRP A 85 -3.70 29.41 -3.65
CA TRP A 85 -4.52 30.60 -3.77
C TRP A 85 -4.56 31.39 -2.45
N ARG A 86 -4.47 32.73 -2.57
CA ARG A 86 -4.51 33.64 -1.41
C ARG A 86 -5.83 33.54 -0.64
N ASP A 87 -6.92 33.31 -1.37
CA ASP A 87 -8.19 32.85 -0.83
C ASP A 87 -8.32 31.36 -1.16
N PRO A 88 -8.42 30.45 -0.17
CA PRO A 88 -8.50 29.02 -0.42
C PRO A 88 -9.70 28.71 -1.33
N GLN A 89 -9.41 28.40 -2.59
CA GLN A 89 -10.44 27.94 -3.51
C GLN A 89 -10.58 26.44 -3.36
N LYS A 90 -11.83 25.98 -3.21
CA LYS A 90 -12.13 24.56 -3.31
C LYS A 90 -11.64 24.07 -4.68
N ARG A 91 -10.89 22.97 -4.69
CA ARG A 91 -10.46 22.32 -5.94
C ARG A 91 -11.70 21.89 -6.74
N ASP A 92 -11.90 22.47 -7.92
CA ASP A 92 -12.96 22.06 -8.86
C ASP A 92 -12.44 20.97 -9.80
N GLU A 93 -12.19 19.78 -9.24
CA GLU A 93 -11.74 18.61 -9.99
C GLU A 93 -12.64 17.41 -9.69
N PRO A 94 -13.80 17.28 -10.36
CA PRO A 94 -14.78 16.23 -10.09
C PRO A 94 -14.22 14.82 -10.20
N PHE A 95 -13.23 14.62 -11.08
CA PHE A 95 -12.55 13.33 -11.25
C PHE A 95 -11.74 12.94 -10.00
N LEU A 96 -10.97 13.87 -9.42
CA LEU A 96 -10.19 13.59 -8.22
C LEU A 96 -11.09 13.39 -7.00
N GLU A 97 -12.18 14.16 -6.87
CA GLU A 97 -13.18 13.92 -5.83
C GLU A 97 -13.79 12.52 -5.97
N ARG A 98 -14.10 12.10 -7.21
CA ARG A 98 -14.61 10.74 -7.46
C ARG A 98 -13.59 9.67 -7.09
N LEU A 99 -12.33 9.85 -7.47
CA LEU A 99 -11.25 8.91 -7.16
C LEU A 99 -11.04 8.75 -5.65
N GLU A 100 -11.07 9.86 -4.90
CA GLU A 100 -10.98 9.85 -3.44
C GLU A 100 -12.19 9.14 -2.80
N ALA A 101 -13.40 9.35 -3.34
CA ALA A 101 -14.60 8.64 -2.88
C ALA A 101 -14.53 7.13 -3.17
N ASP A 102 -14.08 6.75 -4.37
CA ASP A 102 -13.88 5.34 -4.75
C ASP A 102 -12.83 4.67 -3.86
N PHE A 103 -11.73 5.38 -3.56
CA PHE A 103 -10.72 4.92 -2.63
C PHE A 103 -11.28 4.71 -1.21
N ALA A 104 -12.03 5.68 -0.69
CA ALA A 104 -12.66 5.57 0.64
C ALA A 104 -13.65 4.40 0.70
N PHE A 105 -14.43 4.19 -0.37
CA PHE A 105 -15.34 3.06 -0.48
C PHE A 105 -14.57 1.73 -0.47
N LEU A 106 -13.53 1.58 -1.30
CA LEU A 106 -12.73 0.36 -1.35
C LEU A 106 -12.05 0.07 0.00
N ARG A 107 -11.55 1.11 0.68
CA ARG A 107 -10.95 0.98 2.01
C ARG A 107 -11.97 0.52 3.06
N ALA A 108 -13.17 1.09 3.08
CA ALA A 108 -14.22 0.72 4.02
C ALA A 108 -14.71 -0.73 3.82
N ASN A 109 -14.65 -1.22 2.57
CA ASN A 109 -15.05 -2.58 2.21
C ASN A 109 -13.85 -3.55 2.15
N ALA A 110 -12.64 -3.09 2.48
CA ALA A 110 -11.48 -3.95 2.58
C ALA A 110 -11.59 -4.79 3.86
N HIS A 111 -12.21 -5.96 3.76
CA HIS A 111 -12.16 -6.95 4.82
C HIS A 111 -10.71 -7.40 5.05
N PRO A 112 -10.30 -7.68 6.31
CA PRO A 112 -9.03 -8.35 6.54
C PRO A 112 -9.13 -9.72 5.88
N VAL A 113 -8.45 -9.88 4.74
CA VAL A 113 -8.25 -11.19 4.12
C VAL A 113 -7.25 -11.95 5.00
N HIS A 114 -7.73 -12.47 6.12
CA HIS A 114 -7.10 -13.55 6.86
C HIS A 114 -8.03 -14.76 6.86
N SER A 115 -8.19 -15.32 5.67
CA SER A 115 -8.55 -16.73 5.45
C SER A 115 -8.16 -17.13 4.02
N GLY A 116 -6.88 -17.48 3.84
CA GLY A 116 -6.52 -18.57 2.93
C GLY A 116 -6.40 -18.30 1.43
N HIS A 117 -6.04 -17.10 0.98
CA HIS A 117 -5.54 -16.93 -0.39
C HIS A 117 -4.07 -16.53 -0.36
N PRO A 118 -3.14 -17.45 -0.69
CA PRO A 118 -1.73 -17.10 -0.76
C PRO A 118 -1.59 -15.99 -1.80
N HIS A 119 -0.93 -14.94 -1.35
CA HIS A 119 -0.30 -13.90 -2.15
C HIS A 119 -0.02 -14.41 -3.56
N MET A 120 -0.69 -13.84 -4.56
CA MET A 120 -0.43 -14.12 -5.96
C MET A 120 0.94 -13.53 -6.29
N GLN A 121 1.99 -14.25 -5.88
CA GLN A 121 3.26 -14.24 -6.59
C GLN A 121 2.95 -14.56 -8.06
N PRO A 122 3.63 -13.95 -9.04
CA PRO A 122 3.52 -14.42 -10.42
C PRO A 122 3.77 -15.92 -10.40
N ALA A 123 2.74 -16.69 -10.77
CA ALA A 123 2.72 -18.13 -10.57
C ALA A 123 4.00 -18.73 -11.15
N SER A 124 4.91 -19.15 -10.27
CA SER A 124 6.00 -20.03 -10.65
C SER A 124 5.35 -21.18 -11.38
N ARG A 125 5.68 -21.31 -12.66
CA ARG A 125 5.01 -22.21 -13.60
C ARG A 125 5.09 -23.62 -13.04
N ARG A 126 4.01 -24.07 -12.40
CA ARG A 126 3.98 -25.32 -11.64
C ARG A 126 4.39 -26.47 -12.55
N THR A 127 5.53 -27.08 -12.26
CA THR A 127 6.14 -28.05 -13.15
C THR A 127 5.35 -29.35 -13.11
N THR A 128 5.50 -30.19 -14.13
CA THR A 128 4.85 -31.52 -14.17
C THR A 128 5.29 -32.39 -12.99
N ALA A 129 6.51 -32.18 -12.45
CA ALA A 129 7.02 -32.87 -11.27
C ALA A 129 6.24 -32.47 -10.00
N ASP A 130 5.97 -31.18 -9.81
CA ASP A 130 5.21 -30.68 -8.66
C ASP A 130 3.78 -31.23 -8.67
N LYS A 131 3.14 -31.24 -9.84
CA LYS A 131 1.79 -31.82 -10.01
C LYS A 131 1.77 -33.31 -9.67
N ARG A 132 2.82 -34.05 -10.02
CA ARG A 132 2.94 -35.48 -9.70
C ARG A 132 3.14 -35.70 -8.20
N ALA A 133 3.98 -34.90 -7.55
CA ALA A 133 4.20 -34.99 -6.09
C ALA A 133 2.90 -34.77 -5.31
N ASP A 134 2.10 -33.78 -5.71
CA ASP A 134 0.80 -33.51 -5.09
C ASP A 134 -0.18 -34.68 -5.24
N VAL A 135 -0.24 -35.29 -6.44
CA VAL A 135 -1.11 -36.45 -6.69
C VAL A 135 -0.72 -37.62 -5.80
N LEU A 136 0.58 -37.92 -5.69
CA LEU A 136 1.06 -39.02 -4.84
C LEU A 136 0.77 -38.74 -3.36
N SER A 137 1.00 -37.51 -2.90
CA SER A 137 0.69 -37.09 -1.52
C SER A 137 -0.81 -37.25 -1.20
N MET A 138 -1.70 -36.88 -2.12
CA MET A 138 -3.15 -37.05 -1.93
C MET A 138 -3.58 -38.52 -1.95
N LEU A 139 -2.97 -39.35 -2.80
CA LEU A 139 -3.25 -40.79 -2.82
C LEU A 139 -2.81 -41.48 -1.52
N ASP A 140 -1.73 -41.00 -0.90
CA ASP A 140 -1.24 -41.53 0.38
C ASP A 140 -2.03 -40.99 1.59
N THR A 141 -2.42 -39.72 1.58
CA THR A 141 -3.08 -39.06 2.73
C THR A 141 -4.60 -39.27 2.74
N GLN A 142 -5.23 -39.40 1.57
CA GLN A 142 -6.69 -39.46 1.40
C GLN A 142 -7.08 -40.53 0.37
N PRO A 143 -6.79 -41.83 0.63
CA PRO A 143 -6.97 -42.90 -0.34
C PRO A 143 -8.44 -43.10 -0.77
N GLU A 144 -9.39 -42.73 0.09
CA GLU A 144 -10.84 -42.77 -0.14
C GLU A 144 -11.36 -41.78 -1.19
N LEU A 145 -10.56 -40.77 -1.57
CA LEU A 145 -10.98 -39.82 -2.59
C LEU A 145 -11.01 -40.45 -3.98
N SER A 146 -12.08 -40.10 -4.73
CA SER A 146 -12.19 -40.47 -6.14
C SER A 146 -11.13 -39.77 -6.99
N ASP A 147 -10.70 -40.42 -8.08
CA ASP A 147 -9.72 -39.86 -9.01
C ASP A 147 -10.14 -38.51 -9.60
N ARG A 148 -11.44 -38.27 -9.76
CA ARG A 148 -11.99 -36.99 -10.22
C ARG A 148 -11.77 -35.87 -9.20
N GLU A 149 -11.92 -36.16 -7.91
CA GLU A 149 -11.74 -35.15 -6.86
C GLU A 149 -10.25 -34.84 -6.64
N ILE A 150 -9.37 -35.85 -6.70
CA ILE A 150 -7.92 -35.64 -6.66
C ILE A 150 -7.45 -34.83 -7.87
N ALA A 151 -7.97 -35.13 -9.06
CA ALA A 151 -7.67 -34.40 -10.30
C ALA A 151 -8.07 -32.91 -10.21
N ARG A 152 -9.27 -32.63 -9.66
CA ARG A 152 -9.74 -31.26 -9.44
C ARG A 152 -8.82 -30.47 -8.51
N ARG A 153 -8.32 -31.11 -7.45
CA ARG A 153 -7.44 -30.46 -6.45
C ARG A 153 -6.01 -30.27 -6.93
N THR A 154 -5.52 -31.15 -7.80
CA THR A 154 -4.12 -31.13 -8.28
C THR A 154 -3.98 -30.56 -9.70
N GLY A 155 -5.08 -30.23 -10.38
CA GLY A 155 -5.06 -29.64 -11.72
C GLY A 155 -4.45 -30.57 -12.79
N VAL A 156 -4.63 -31.88 -12.63
CA VAL A 156 -4.31 -32.92 -13.64
C VAL A 156 -5.59 -33.60 -14.11
N SER A 157 -5.52 -34.44 -15.16
CA SER A 157 -6.70 -35.20 -15.60
C SER A 157 -6.99 -36.39 -14.66
N PRO A 158 -8.26 -36.81 -14.51
CA PRO A 158 -8.61 -38.01 -13.75
C PRO A 158 -7.88 -39.27 -14.24
N GLN A 159 -7.60 -39.35 -15.55
CA GLN A 159 -6.83 -40.43 -16.15
C GLN A 159 -5.38 -40.47 -15.64
N THR A 160 -4.74 -39.30 -15.47
CA THR A 160 -3.39 -39.20 -14.90
C THR A 160 -3.36 -39.70 -13.45
N VAL A 161 -4.36 -39.36 -12.64
CA VAL A 161 -4.48 -39.88 -11.26
C VAL A 161 -4.66 -41.39 -11.26
N GLY A 162 -5.56 -41.92 -12.08
CA GLY A 162 -5.78 -43.37 -12.20
C GLY A 162 -4.55 -44.14 -12.70
N ASN A 163 -3.69 -43.52 -13.51
CA ASN A 163 -2.40 -44.10 -13.90
C ASN A 163 -1.42 -44.15 -12.72
N HIS A 164 -1.35 -43.09 -11.91
CA HIS A 164 -0.52 -43.08 -10.70
C HIS A 164 -1.00 -44.05 -9.63
N ARG A 165 -2.31 -44.22 -9.48
CA ARG A 165 -2.90 -45.19 -8.52
C ARG A 165 -2.63 -46.64 -8.90
N ARG A 166 -2.57 -46.94 -10.21
CA ARG A 166 -2.27 -48.29 -10.74
C ARG A 166 -0.77 -48.57 -10.86
N ALA A 167 0.07 -47.54 -10.77
CA ALA A 167 1.51 -47.73 -10.81
C ALA A 167 1.96 -48.49 -9.55
N PRO A 168 2.81 -49.54 -9.68
CA PRO A 168 3.33 -50.24 -8.52
C PRO A 168 4.14 -49.29 -7.64
N LYS A 169 3.85 -49.28 -6.33
CA LYS A 169 4.58 -48.48 -5.34
C LYS A 169 6.03 -48.99 -5.32
N PRO A 170 7.06 -48.14 -5.54
CA PRO A 170 8.44 -48.61 -5.46
C PRO A 170 8.70 -49.15 -4.05
N ALA A 171 9.27 -50.36 -3.99
CA ALA A 171 9.69 -50.98 -2.73
C ALA A 171 10.75 -50.09 -2.06
N ALA A 172 10.61 -49.90 -0.75
CA ALA A 172 11.52 -49.14 0.10
C ALA A 172 12.91 -49.78 0.17
#